data_AF-A0A9X1QTK9-F1
#
_entry.id   AF-A0A9X1QTK9-F1
#
_cell.length_a   1.000
_cell.length_b   1.000
_cell.length_c   1.000
_cell.angle_alpha   90.00
_cell.angle_beta   90.00
_cell.angle_gamma   90.00
#
_symmetry.space_group_name_H-M   'P 1'
#
loop_
_entity.id
_entity.type
_entity.pdbx_description
1 polymer ?
#
loop_
_entity_poly.entity_id
_entity_poly.type
_entity_poly.pdbx_seq_one_letter_code
_entity_poly.pdbx_strand_id
1 'polypeptide(L)' 'MTGIAIVMMTLFCLVIWGGLALAVVHMLRHPDETSGHLGDDPNLSSEVLQEMERA' A
#
# COMPACT_ATOMS: atom_id res chain seq x y z
N MET A 1 16.91 15.59 -29.13
CA MET A 1 16.56 14.68 -28.02
C MET A 1 17.42 13.44 -28.15
N THR A 2 18.35 13.19 -27.23
CA THR A 2 19.25 12.02 -27.34
C THR A 2 18.49 10.75 -26.92
N GLY A 3 18.79 9.60 -27.52
CA GLY A 3 18.13 8.34 -27.17
C GLY A 3 18.30 7.97 -25.68
N ILE A 4 19.48 8.27 -25.11
CA ILE A 4 19.77 8.06 -23.69
C ILE A 4 18.82 8.87 -22.80
N ALA A 5 18.54 10.13 -23.15
CA ALA A 5 17.65 10.98 -22.37
C ALA A 5 16.21 10.41 -22.32
N ILE A 6 15.72 9.85 -23.42
CA ILE A 6 14.40 9.23 -23.49
C ILE A 6 14.36 7.98 -22.60
N VAL A 7 15.37 7.12 -22.69
CA VAL A 7 15.45 5.89 -21.89
C VAL A 7 15.45 6.24 -20.39
N MET A 8 16.28 7.20 -19.97
CA MET A 8 16.36 7.61 -18.57
C MET A 8 15.04 8.22 -18.08
N MET A 9 14.39 9.06 -18.89
CA MET A 9 13.09 9.63 -18.57
C MET A 9 12.03 8.54 -18.37
N THR A 10 11.95 7.57 -19.28
CA THR A 10 11.00 6.47 -19.19
C THR A 10 11.24 5.61 -17.95
N LEU A 11 12.51 5.25 -17.66
CA LEU A 11 12.85 4.49 -16.46
C LEU A 11 12.40 5.22 -15.19
N PHE A 12 12.64 6.53 -15.11
CA PHE A 12 12.25 7.33 -13.95
C PHE A 12 10.72 7.37 -13.77
N CYS A 13 9.98 7.56 -14.87
CA CYS A 13 8.52 7.49 -14.84
C CYS A 13 8.02 6.11 -14.38
N LEU A 14 8.60 5.02 -14.88
CA LEU A 14 8.21 3.66 -14.50
C LEU A 14 8.53 3.35 -13.04
N VAL A 15 9.67 3.79 -12.52
CA VAL A 15 10.05 3.52 -11.13
C VAL A 15 9.15 4.29 -10.16
N ILE A 16 8.93 5.59 -10.40
CA ILE A 16 8.08 6.40 -9.51
C ILE A 16 6.62 6.01 -9.65
N TRP A 17 6.07 6.10 -10.86
CA TRP A 17 4.64 5.89 -11.06
C TRP A 17 4.26 4.42 -11.07
N GLY A 18 5.08 3.56 -11.66
CA GLY A 18 4.85 2.12 -11.63
C GLY A 18 4.99 1.56 -10.21
N GLY A 19 6.04 1.97 -9.48
CA GLY A 19 6.21 1.58 -8.08
C GLY A 19 5.04 2.05 -7.21
N LEU A 20 4.64 3.32 -7.34
CA LEU A 20 3.50 3.87 -6.61
C LEU A 20 2.18 3.17 -6.96
N ALA A 21 1.88 2.99 -8.25
CA ALA A 21 0.64 2.33 -8.67
C ALA A 21 0.56 0.90 -8.17
N LEU A 22 1.67 0.14 -8.23
CA LEU A 22 1.74 -1.21 -7.70
C LEU A 22 1.53 -1.26 -6.18
N ALA A 23 2.15 -0.33 -5.44
CA ALA A 23 1.97 -0.24 -3.99
C ALA A 23 0.52 0.07 -3.60
N VAL A 24 -0.11 1.03 -4.29
CA VAL A 24 -1.53 1.36 -4.06
C VAL A 24 -2.42 0.15 -4.38
N VAL A 25 -2.22 -0.52 -5.51
CA VAL A 25 -2.99 -1.71 -5.87
C VAL A 25 -2.78 -2.83 -4.84
N HIS A 26 -1.57 -3.00 -4.33
CA HIS A 26 -1.27 -3.99 -3.30
C HIS A 26 -2.06 -3.71 -2.01
N MET A 27 -2.05 -2.46 -1.54
CA MET A 27 -2.76 -2.03 -0.33
C MET A 27 -4.28 -2.12 -0.48
N LEU A 28 -4.82 -1.79 -1.66
CA LEU A 28 -6.25 -1.96 -1.93
C LEU A 28 -6.69 -3.43 -1.93
N ARG A 29 -5.80 -4.34 -2.32
CA ARG A 29 -6.08 -5.79 -2.34
C ARG A 29 -5.86 -6.46 -0.99
N HIS A 30 -4.98 -5.90 -0.17
CA HIS A 30 -4.67 -6.39 1.17
C HIS A 30 -4.81 -5.22 2.15
N PRO A 31 -6.05 -4.84 2.52
CA PRO A 31 -6.27 -3.80 3.51
C PRO A 31 -5.63 -4.20 4.84
N ASP A 32 -4.94 -3.27 5.51
CA ASP A 32 -4.20 -3.55 6.75
C ASP A 32 -5.12 -4.07 7.87
N GLU A 33 -6.38 -3.62 7.92
CA GLU A 33 -7.40 -4.01 8.91
C GLU A 33 -7.85 -5.47 8.79
N THR A 34 -7.69 -6.08 7.61
CA THR A 34 -8.21 -7.43 7.31
C THR A 34 -7.13 -8.38 6.84
N SER A 35 -5.87 -7.95 6.82
CA SER A 35 -4.75 -8.74 6.32
C SER A 35 -3.66 -8.91 7.38
N GLY A 36 -2.97 -10.05 7.28
CA GLY A 36 -1.91 -10.41 8.22
C GLY A 36 -2.40 -10.53 9.67
N HIS A 37 -1.49 -10.28 10.61
CA HIS A 37 -1.77 -10.53 12.04
C HIS A 37 -2.89 -9.65 12.61
N LEU A 38 -3.09 -8.44 12.08
CA LEU A 38 -4.17 -7.53 12.49
C LEU A 38 -5.55 -8.09 12.13
N GLY A 39 -5.68 -8.72 10.95
CA GLY A 39 -6.93 -9.35 10.52
C GLY A 39 -7.19 -10.74 11.14
N ASP A 40 -6.13 -11.43 11.58
CA ASP A 40 -6.23 -12.79 12.12
C ASP A 40 -6.52 -12.83 13.64
N ASP A 41 -6.17 -11.79 14.39
CA ASP A 41 -6.36 -11.75 15.83
C ASP A 41 -7.73 -11.16 16.22
N PRO A 42 -8.63 -11.96 16.84
CA PRO A 42 -9.96 -11.50 17.21
C PRO A 42 -9.97 -10.38 18.27
N ASN A 43 -8.88 -10.17 19.02
CA ASN A 43 -8.76 -9.07 19.98
C ASN A 43 -8.23 -7.76 19.36
N LEU A 44 -7.80 -7.79 18.10
CA LEU A 44 -7.30 -6.62 17.38
C LEU A 44 -8.28 -6.13 16.30
N SER A 45 -9.53 -6.61 16.33
CA SER A 45 -10.55 -6.14 15.40
C SER A 45 -10.86 -4.65 15.61
N SER A 46 -11.28 -3.98 14.54
CA SER A 46 -11.58 -2.54 14.58
C SER A 46 -12.65 -2.20 15.62
N GLU A 47 -13.63 -3.09 15.85
CA GLU A 47 -14.66 -2.93 16.87
C GLU A 47 -14.08 -2.93 18.27
N VAL A 48 -13.24 -3.93 18.60
CA VAL A 48 -12.62 -4.07 19.93
C VAL A 48 -11.71 -2.88 20.22
N LEU A 49 -10.90 -2.45 19.25
CA LEU A 49 -10.02 -1.30 19.41
C LEU A 49 -10.79 0.02 19.59
N GLN A 50 -11.90 0.20 18.88
CA GLN A 50 -12.78 1.38 19.07
C GLN A 50 -13.46 1.38 20.45
N GLU A 51 -13.82 0.21 20.98
CA GLU A 51 -14.38 0.09 22.33
C GLU A 51 -13.35 0.47 23.40
N MET A 52 -12.10 0.05 23.22
CA MET A 52 -11.00 0.42 24.12
C MET A 52 -10.70 1.93 24.11
N GLU A 53 -10.73 2.59 22.94
CA GLU A 53 -10.49 4.05 22.85
C GLU A 53 -11.58 4.86 23.55
N ARG A 54 -12.81 4.34 23.60
CA ARG A 54 -13.97 5.00 24.21
C ARG A 54 -14.11 4.75 25.72
N ALA A 55 -13.30 3.87 26.30
CA ALA A 55 -13.31 3.51 27.72
C ALA A 55 -12.40 4.41 28.56
#